data_AF-Q0DW28-F1
#
_entry.id   AF-Q0DW28-F1
#
_cell.length_a   1.000
_cell.length_b   1.000
_cell.length_c   1.000
_cell.angle_alpha   90.00
_cell.angle_beta   90.00
_cell.angle_gamma   90.00
#
_symmetry.space_group_name_H-M   'P 1'
#
loop_
_entity.id
_entity.type
_entity.pdbx_description
1 polymer ?
#
loop_
_entity_poly.entity_id
_entity_poly.type
_entity_poly.pdbx_seq_one_letter_code
_entity_poly.pdbx_strand_id
1 'polypeptide(L)'
;QDVLNFQKKITPYRNFDQPLNVGGHSVVGDDYISRLLLDLEGDDQQLDLALESRNHAVETIKQSQQQLIVVASLVDRIPNLAGLTRTCEIFKAVGLAVADKSIIEDKQFRLISVTAEKWLPMMEVPVNSVKVFLEKKRLEGYSVIGLEQTANSKPLDHFSFPSKTVLVLGREKEGIPVDIIHVLDACVEIPQLGIVRSLNVHVSGAIAVWEYTRQQRIAT
;
A
#
# COMPACT_ATOMS: atom_id res chain seq x y z
N GLN A 1 6.61 -23.67 -18.13
CA GLN A 1 6.77 -22.85 -19.36
C GLN A 1 5.76 -21.71 -19.25
N ASP A 2 6.25 -20.48 -19.45
CA ASP A 2 5.56 -19.19 -19.55
C ASP A 2 4.79 -18.62 -18.34
N VAL A 3 5.54 -17.93 -17.46
CA VAL A 3 5.02 -16.78 -16.68
C VAL A 3 6.08 -15.69 -16.67
N LEU A 4 6.14 -14.89 -17.74
CA LEU A 4 6.93 -13.65 -17.81
C LEU A 4 6.40 -12.78 -18.96
N ASN A 5 5.63 -11.73 -18.65
CA ASN A 5 5.63 -10.40 -19.28
C ASN A 5 4.29 -9.68 -19.13
N PHE A 6 4.08 -8.98 -18.00
CA PHE A 6 3.02 -7.97 -17.87
C PHE A 6 3.51 -6.54 -18.25
N GLN A 7 4.60 -6.42 -19.03
CA GLN A 7 5.23 -5.14 -19.38
C GLN A 7 5.53 -4.98 -20.89
N LYS A 8 4.56 -5.27 -21.77
CA LYS A 8 4.68 -4.89 -23.20
C LYS A 8 3.53 -3.98 -23.66
N LYS A 9 3.87 -2.69 -23.72
CA LYS A 9 3.65 -1.75 -24.83
C LYS A 9 2.27 -1.80 -25.50
N ILE A 10 1.43 -0.83 -25.15
CA ILE A 10 0.47 -0.25 -26.09
C ILE A 10 1.26 0.79 -26.90
N THR A 11 1.70 0.42 -28.10
CA THR A 11 2.16 1.36 -29.12
C THR A 11 1.25 1.16 -30.32
N PRO A 12 0.34 2.11 -30.64
CA PRO A 12 -0.47 1.97 -31.84
C PRO A 12 0.46 2.08 -33.06
N TYR A 13 0.52 0.99 -33.83
CA TYR A 13 1.17 0.96 -35.14
C TYR A 13 0.41 1.92 -36.07
N ARG A 14 0.97 3.11 -36.34
CA ARG A 14 0.52 3.96 -37.43
C ARG A 14 1.24 3.52 -38.70
N ASN A 15 0.59 2.70 -39.51
CA ASN A 15 0.94 2.55 -40.93
C ASN A 15 0.18 3.63 -41.71
N PHE A 16 0.76 4.82 -41.81
CA PHE A 16 0.37 5.83 -42.80
C PHE A 16 1.56 6.05 -43.73
N ASP A 17 1.84 5.05 -44.56
CA ASP A 17 2.76 5.18 -45.69
C ASP A 17 2.02 4.77 -46.96
N GLN A 18 1.34 5.74 -47.59
CA GLN A 18 1.20 5.79 -49.04
C GLN A 18 0.92 7.25 -49.45
N PRO A 19 1.76 7.86 -50.32
CA PRO A 19 1.57 9.24 -50.74
C PRO A 19 0.45 9.29 -51.77
N LEU A 20 -0.66 9.94 -51.43
CA LEU A 20 -1.71 10.24 -52.39
C LEU A 20 -1.28 11.44 -53.25
N ASN A 21 -1.06 11.12 -54.52
CA ASN A 21 -0.77 12.04 -55.61
C ASN A 21 -1.70 13.26 -55.58
N VAL A 22 -1.09 14.45 -55.52
CA VAL A 22 -1.79 15.74 -55.58
C VAL A 22 -2.10 16.03 -57.05
N GLY A 23 -3.34 15.77 -57.46
CA GLY A 23 -3.84 16.11 -58.80
C GLY A 23 -5.32 15.86 -58.93
N GLY A 24 -6.12 16.93 -58.91
CA GLY A 24 -7.54 16.89 -59.26
C GLY A 24 -8.46 17.37 -58.15
N HIS A 25 -9.14 18.50 -58.38
CA HIS A 25 -10.26 18.98 -57.58
C HIS A 25 -11.35 17.90 -57.50
N SER A 26 -11.59 17.32 -56.32
CA SER A 26 -12.75 16.46 -56.10
C SER A 26 -13.29 16.66 -54.69
N VAL A 27 -14.56 17.02 -54.63
CA VAL A 27 -15.46 17.06 -53.48
C VAL A 27 -15.04 16.02 -52.44
N VAL A 28 -14.49 16.47 -51.30
CA VAL A 28 -14.37 15.62 -50.11
C VAL A 28 -15.80 15.32 -49.70
N GLY A 29 -16.28 14.15 -50.11
CA GLY A 29 -17.67 13.77 -49.95
C GLY A 29 -18.05 13.73 -48.48
N ASP A 30 -19.25 14.22 -48.16
CA ASP A 30 -19.89 14.13 -46.84
C ASP A 30 -19.72 12.76 -46.19
N ASP A 31 -19.65 11.70 -46.99
CA ASP A 31 -19.44 10.31 -46.57
C ASP A 31 -18.08 10.06 -45.89
N TYR A 32 -16.98 10.67 -46.37
CA TYR A 32 -15.67 10.51 -45.72
C TYR A 32 -15.63 11.18 -44.34
N ILE A 33 -16.15 12.40 -44.25
CA ILE A 33 -16.25 13.13 -42.98
C ILE A 33 -17.19 12.38 -42.02
N SER A 34 -18.32 11.87 -42.51
CA SER A 34 -19.27 11.10 -41.70
C SER A 34 -18.65 9.81 -41.13
N ARG A 35 -17.88 9.06 -41.93
CA ARG A 35 -17.17 7.87 -41.43
C ARG A 35 -16.10 8.22 -40.40
N LEU A 36 -15.33 9.28 -40.64
CA LEU A 36 -14.32 9.74 -39.69
C LEU A 36 -14.96 10.15 -38.35
N LEU A 37 -16.13 10.82 -38.38
CA LEU A 37 -16.88 11.17 -37.18
C LEU A 37 -17.37 9.93 -36.42
N LEU A 38 -17.90 8.91 -37.13
CA LEU A 38 -18.32 7.65 -36.51
C LEU A 38 -17.16 6.89 -35.85
N ASP A 39 -15.99 6.86 -36.49
CA ASP A 39 -14.79 6.24 -35.92
C ASP A 39 -14.33 6.99 -34.65
N LEU A 40 -14.35 8.34 -34.68
CA LEU A 40 -14.00 9.17 -33.52
C LEU A 40 -15.00 8.99 -32.36
N GLU A 41 -16.29 8.89 -32.64
CA GLU A 41 -17.32 8.58 -31.63
C GLU A 41 -17.10 7.19 -31.01
N GLY A 42 -16.70 6.20 -31.83
CA GLY A 42 -16.34 4.87 -31.34
C GLY A 42 -15.10 4.87 -30.43
N ASP A 43 -14.08 5.65 -30.77
CA ASP A 43 -12.88 5.84 -29.94
C ASP A 43 -13.19 6.57 -28.62
N ASP A 44 -14.08 7.58 -28.64
CA ASP A 44 -14.51 8.33 -27.46
C ASP A 44 -15.29 7.42 -26.48
N GLN A 45 -16.20 6.59 -26.99
CA GLN A 45 -16.91 5.59 -26.18
C GLN A 45 -15.96 4.56 -25.55
N GLN A 46 -14.92 4.13 -26.28
CA GLN A 46 -13.91 3.23 -25.71
C GLN A 46 -13.08 3.91 -24.61
N LEU A 47 -12.76 5.19 -24.79
CA LEU A 47 -12.06 5.98 -23.78
C LEU A 47 -12.91 6.12 -22.51
N ASP A 48 -14.20 6.43 -22.64
CA ASP A 48 -15.13 6.53 -21.51
C ASP A 48 -15.27 5.22 -20.75
N LEU A 49 -15.45 4.09 -21.47
CA LEU A 49 -15.51 2.76 -20.84
C LEU A 49 -14.21 2.41 -20.08
N ALA A 50 -13.06 2.81 -20.63
CA ALA A 50 -11.77 2.62 -19.96
C ALA A 50 -11.64 3.51 -18.70
N LEU A 51 -12.12 4.75 -18.75
CA LEU A 51 -12.14 5.67 -17.61
C LEU A 51 -13.08 5.19 -16.50
N GLU A 52 -14.28 4.72 -16.85
CA GLU A 52 -15.24 4.13 -15.91
C GLU A 52 -14.69 2.87 -15.25
N SER A 53 -14.14 1.95 -16.05
CA SER A 53 -13.50 0.73 -15.55
C SER A 53 -12.36 1.05 -14.58
N ARG A 54 -11.56 2.07 -14.89
CA ARG A 54 -10.48 2.55 -14.00
C ARG A 54 -11.05 3.12 -12.70
N ASN A 55 -12.08 3.96 -12.76
CA ASN A 55 -12.70 4.54 -11.58
C ASN A 55 -13.32 3.45 -10.69
N HIS A 56 -13.99 2.46 -11.29
CA HIS A 56 -14.55 1.33 -10.58
C HIS A 56 -13.47 0.46 -9.92
N ALA A 57 -12.35 0.20 -10.63
CA ALA A 57 -11.21 -0.49 -10.06
C ALA A 57 -10.61 0.26 -8.87
N VAL A 58 -10.45 1.59 -8.96
CA VAL A 58 -9.95 2.44 -7.87
C VAL A 58 -10.89 2.38 -6.66
N GLU A 59 -12.20 2.49 -6.86
CA GLU A 59 -13.17 2.41 -5.76
C GLU A 59 -13.22 1.01 -5.14
N THR A 60 -13.15 -0.05 -5.95
CA THR A 60 -13.06 -1.44 -5.45
C THR A 60 -11.79 -1.65 -4.63
N ILE A 61 -10.66 -1.10 -5.07
CA ILE A 61 -9.40 -1.15 -4.32
C ILE A 61 -9.56 -0.45 -2.98
N LYS A 62 -10.11 0.78 -2.95
CA LYS A 62 -10.37 1.52 -1.70
C LYS A 62 -11.29 0.76 -0.75
N GLN A 63 -12.40 0.20 -1.25
CA GLN A 63 -13.35 -0.58 -0.44
C GLN A 63 -12.74 -1.85 0.13
N SER A 64 -11.73 -2.42 -0.53
CA SER A 64 -11.03 -3.62 -0.08
C SER A 64 -9.88 -3.36 0.90
N GLN A 65 -9.61 -2.09 1.26
CA GLN A 65 -8.56 -1.76 2.23
C GLN A 65 -8.99 -2.17 3.63
N GLN A 66 -8.11 -2.88 4.32
CA GLN A 66 -8.32 -3.21 5.71
C GLN A 66 -8.05 -1.99 6.59
N GLN A 67 -8.83 -1.81 7.66
CA GLN A 67 -8.70 -0.70 8.59
C GLN A 67 -7.48 -0.87 9.54
N LEU A 68 -6.34 -1.18 8.94
CA LEU A 68 -5.05 -1.39 9.58
C LEU A 68 -4.11 -0.25 9.19
N ILE A 69 -3.63 0.49 10.18
CA ILE A 69 -2.53 1.45 10.04
C ILE A 69 -1.31 0.84 10.71
N VAL A 70 -0.19 0.75 10.01
CA VAL A 70 1.09 0.35 10.61
C VAL A 70 1.92 1.59 10.91
N VAL A 71 2.46 1.70 12.12
CA VAL A 71 3.33 2.80 12.54
C VAL A 71 4.75 2.27 12.67
N ALA A 72 5.57 2.61 11.69
CA ALA A 72 7.00 2.30 11.62
C ALA A 72 7.87 3.55 11.85
N SER A 73 7.33 4.62 12.42
CA SER A 73 8.06 5.85 12.75
C SER A 73 9.21 5.65 13.74
N LEU A 74 9.23 4.54 14.48
CA LEU A 74 10.32 4.18 15.37
C LEU A 74 11.36 3.26 14.72
N VAL A 75 11.15 2.82 13.47
CA VAL A 75 12.06 1.91 12.77
C VAL A 75 13.12 2.72 12.03
N ASP A 76 14.40 2.44 12.28
CA ASP A 76 15.49 3.27 11.76
C ASP A 76 16.05 2.75 10.42
N ARG A 77 16.06 1.43 10.19
CA ARG A 77 16.74 0.85 9.03
C ARG A 77 15.88 0.82 7.77
N ILE A 78 16.42 1.37 6.68
CA ILE A 78 15.79 1.42 5.36
C ILE A 78 15.30 0.04 4.86
N PRO A 79 16.06 -1.07 4.98
CA PRO A 79 15.56 -2.40 4.59
C PRO A 79 14.29 -2.83 5.31
N ASN A 80 14.18 -2.51 6.61
CA ASN A 80 12.99 -2.85 7.39
C ASN A 80 11.78 -2.02 6.93
N LEU A 81 11.98 -0.72 6.71
CA LEU A 81 10.93 0.18 6.22
C LEU A 81 10.44 -0.20 4.82
N ALA A 82 11.35 -0.55 3.92
CA ALA A 82 11.02 -0.97 2.56
C ALA A 82 10.29 -2.32 2.54
N GLY A 83 10.75 -3.28 3.35
CA GLY A 83 10.08 -4.56 3.55
C GLY A 83 8.67 -4.39 4.11
N LEU A 84 8.52 -3.55 5.14
CA LEU A 84 7.22 -3.23 5.74
C LEU A 84 6.28 -2.55 4.74
N THR A 85 6.79 -1.64 3.91
CA THR A 85 6.02 -0.99 2.83
C THR A 85 5.44 -2.04 1.89
N ARG A 86 6.26 -2.99 1.43
CA ARG A 86 5.81 -4.09 0.57
C ARG A 86 4.80 -5.00 1.26
N THR A 87 5.03 -5.35 2.52
CA THR A 87 4.10 -6.16 3.31
C THR A 87 2.75 -5.47 3.49
N CYS A 88 2.74 -4.18 3.83
CA CYS A 88 1.52 -3.40 4.04
C CYS A 88 0.71 -3.24 2.75
N GLU A 89 1.38 -3.04 1.62
CA GLU A 89 0.74 -2.97 0.31
C GLU A 89 0.04 -4.30 -0.03
N ILE A 90 0.78 -5.42 0.04
CA ILE A 90 0.26 -6.75 -0.28
C ILE A 90 -0.95 -7.13 0.60
N PHE A 91 -0.90 -6.79 1.89
CA PHE A 91 -2.00 -7.06 2.82
C PHE A 91 -3.03 -5.92 2.91
N LYS A 92 -3.00 -4.95 1.97
CA LYS A 92 -3.99 -3.88 1.85
C LYS A 92 -4.22 -3.09 3.15
N ALA A 93 -3.15 -2.77 3.87
CA ALA A 93 -3.22 -1.81 4.97
C ALA A 93 -3.67 -0.43 4.44
N VAL A 94 -4.54 0.26 5.16
CA VAL A 94 -5.03 1.59 4.75
C VAL A 94 -3.93 2.65 4.81
N GLY A 95 -2.87 2.43 5.60
CA GLY A 95 -1.68 3.25 5.50
C GLY A 95 -0.49 2.81 6.36
N LEU A 96 0.67 3.38 6.04
CA LEU A 96 1.93 3.20 6.75
C LEU A 96 2.49 4.56 7.19
N ALA A 97 2.68 4.74 8.50
CA ALA A 97 3.34 5.92 9.05
C ALA A 97 4.84 5.68 9.22
N VAL A 98 5.67 6.60 8.75
CA VAL A 98 7.14 6.60 8.84
C VAL A 98 7.64 7.94 9.39
N ALA A 99 8.84 7.97 9.97
CA ALA A 99 9.39 9.21 10.56
C ALA A 99 9.70 10.28 9.51
N ASP A 100 10.22 9.84 8.36
CA ASP A 100 10.67 10.68 7.26
C ASP A 100 10.27 9.98 5.95
N LYS A 101 9.45 10.65 5.12
CA LYS A 101 9.04 10.11 3.83
C LYS A 101 10.13 10.11 2.78
N SER A 102 11.20 10.90 2.95
CA SER A 102 12.31 10.97 1.99
C SER A 102 12.98 9.61 1.77
N ILE A 103 12.79 8.63 2.66
CA ILE A 103 13.27 7.25 2.52
C ILE A 103 12.87 6.60 1.18
N ILE A 104 11.77 7.03 0.55
CA ILE A 104 11.33 6.50 -0.76
C ILE A 104 12.31 6.87 -1.90
N GLU A 105 13.15 7.90 -1.67
CA GLU A 105 14.18 8.35 -2.59
C GLU A 105 15.49 7.55 -2.45
N ASP A 106 15.62 6.74 -1.40
CA ASP A 106 16.79 5.90 -1.17
C ASP A 106 16.86 4.73 -2.16
N LYS A 107 18.08 4.41 -2.62
CA LYS A 107 18.31 3.33 -3.59
C LYS A 107 18.01 1.94 -3.01
N GLN A 108 18.39 1.70 -1.76
CA GLN A 108 18.12 0.45 -1.05
C GLN A 108 16.63 0.30 -0.77
N PHE A 109 15.92 1.39 -0.46
CA PHE A 109 14.46 1.35 -0.30
C PHE A 109 13.78 0.85 -1.58
N ARG A 110 14.03 1.51 -2.72
CA ARG A 110 13.43 1.14 -4.02
C ARG A 110 13.75 -0.29 -4.45
N LEU A 111 14.94 -0.78 -4.13
CA LEU A 111 15.35 -2.16 -4.44
C LEU A 111 14.48 -3.20 -3.72
N ILE A 112 14.03 -2.89 -2.50
CA ILE A 112 13.30 -3.83 -1.63
C ILE A 112 11.78 -3.63 -1.71
N SER A 113 11.31 -2.39 -1.81
CA SER A 113 9.87 -2.06 -1.86
C SER A 113 9.23 -2.50 -3.18
N VAL A 114 10.01 -2.55 -4.27
CA VAL A 114 9.55 -2.96 -5.61
C VAL A 114 8.29 -2.20 -6.04
N THR A 115 8.30 -0.87 -5.89
CA THR A 115 7.20 0.06 -6.23
C THR A 115 5.96 0.01 -5.34
N ALA A 116 5.97 -0.75 -4.25
CA ALA A 116 4.86 -0.80 -3.29
C ALA A 116 4.47 0.59 -2.74
N GLU A 117 5.43 1.50 -2.59
CA GLU A 117 5.20 2.88 -2.14
C GLU A 117 4.29 3.70 -3.06
N LYS A 118 4.12 3.29 -4.32
CA LYS A 118 3.21 3.95 -5.27
C LYS A 118 1.74 3.58 -5.04
N TRP A 119 1.48 2.48 -4.34
CA TRP A 119 0.15 1.90 -4.16
C TRP A 119 -0.30 1.93 -2.70
N LEU A 120 0.63 2.06 -1.76
CA LEU A 120 0.36 2.18 -0.33
C LEU A 120 0.34 3.65 0.11
N PRO A 121 -0.77 4.15 0.69
CA PRO A 121 -0.78 5.46 1.33
C PRO A 121 0.24 5.54 2.47
N MET A 122 1.27 6.38 2.31
CA MET A 122 2.26 6.64 3.35
C MET A 122 2.00 7.98 4.05
N MET A 123 2.23 8.04 5.36
CA MET A 123 2.11 9.24 6.20
C MET A 123 3.46 9.55 6.84
N GLU A 124 3.80 10.83 6.95
CA GLU A 124 4.98 11.25 7.69
C GLU A 124 4.53 11.59 9.10
N VAL A 125 5.07 10.88 10.07
CA VAL A 125 4.82 11.08 11.49
C VAL A 125 6.18 11.04 12.17
N PRO A 126 6.83 12.20 12.33
CA PRO A 126 8.13 12.29 13.01
C PRO A 126 8.06 11.64 14.40
N VAL A 127 9.19 11.12 14.88
CA VAL A 127 9.28 10.37 16.16
C VAL A 127 8.62 11.12 17.32
N ASN A 128 8.88 12.43 17.44
CA ASN A 128 8.32 13.29 18.48
C ASN A 128 6.80 13.51 18.39
N SER A 129 6.19 13.16 17.26
CA SER A 129 4.77 13.34 16.94
C SER A 129 3.99 12.03 17.01
N VAL A 130 4.67 10.88 17.22
CA VAL A 130 4.02 9.56 17.30
C VAL A 130 2.94 9.55 18.39
N LYS A 131 3.25 10.01 19.60
CA LYS A 131 2.28 10.03 20.71
C LYS A 131 0.98 10.77 20.35
N VAL A 132 1.12 11.99 19.81
CA VAL A 132 -0.02 12.83 19.38
C VAL A 132 -0.81 12.16 18.26
N PHE A 133 -0.11 11.52 17.31
CA PHE A 133 -0.75 10.76 16.24
C PHE A 133 -1.58 9.58 16.76
N LEU A 134 -1.04 8.81 17.71
CA LEU A 134 -1.75 7.68 18.32
C LEU A 134 -3.00 8.13 19.08
N GLU A 135 -2.89 9.20 19.87
CA GLU A 135 -4.03 9.78 20.59
C GLU A 135 -5.14 10.24 19.63
N LYS A 136 -4.76 10.89 18.52
CA LYS A 136 -5.71 11.27 17.46
C LYS A 136 -6.39 10.05 16.84
N LYS A 137 -5.64 9.00 16.50
CA LYS A 137 -6.21 7.77 15.91
C LYS A 137 -7.14 7.04 16.86
N ARG A 138 -6.85 7.05 18.16
CA ARG A 138 -7.75 6.53 19.19
C ARG A 138 -9.10 7.28 19.20
N LEU A 139 -9.09 8.61 19.08
CA LEU A 139 -10.32 9.42 18.97
C LEU A 139 -11.11 9.14 17.66
N GLU A 140 -10.43 8.71 16.59
CA GLU A 140 -11.05 8.27 15.33
C GLU A 140 -11.64 6.83 15.40
N GLY A 141 -11.55 6.19 16.58
CA GLY A 141 -12.09 4.86 16.85
C GLY A 141 -11.16 3.71 16.50
N TYR A 142 -9.85 3.94 16.36
CA TYR A 142 -8.86 2.86 16.25
C TYR A 142 -8.43 2.37 17.64
N SER A 143 -8.19 1.08 17.76
CA SER A 143 -7.42 0.53 18.89
C SER A 143 -5.93 0.58 18.59
N VAL A 144 -5.14 1.13 19.51
CA VAL A 144 -3.70 1.32 19.37
C VAL A 144 -2.95 0.17 20.05
N ILE A 145 -2.32 -0.68 19.24
CA ILE A 145 -1.71 -1.93 19.67
C ILE A 145 -0.21 -1.87 19.42
N GLY A 146 0.62 -2.05 20.45
CA GLY A 146 2.06 -2.20 20.29
C GLY A 146 2.46 -3.65 20.01
N LEU A 147 3.34 -3.86 19.04
CA LEU A 147 4.01 -5.15 18.84
C LEU A 147 5.34 -5.14 19.61
N GLU A 148 5.29 -5.59 20.85
CA GLU A 148 6.42 -5.51 21.78
C GLU A 148 6.37 -6.62 22.83
N GLN A 149 7.54 -7.09 23.24
CA GLN A 149 7.69 -8.04 24.34
C GLN A 149 7.69 -7.29 25.67
N THR A 150 6.60 -7.39 26.41
CA THR A 150 6.44 -6.76 27.73
C THR A 150 5.89 -7.78 28.71
N ALA A 151 6.04 -7.54 30.02
CA ALA A 151 5.48 -8.41 31.04
C ALA A 151 3.94 -8.58 30.94
N ASN A 152 3.24 -7.63 30.28
CA ASN A 152 1.79 -7.61 30.13
C ASN A 152 1.34 -7.84 28.68
N SER A 153 2.25 -8.26 27.79
CA SER A 153 1.91 -8.51 26.39
C SER A 153 1.01 -9.73 26.26
N LYS A 154 0.01 -9.65 25.38
CA LYS A 154 -0.82 -10.79 25.02
C LYS A 154 -0.13 -11.59 23.90
N PRO A 155 -0.06 -12.93 24.00
CA PRO A 155 0.41 -13.76 22.88
C PRO A 155 -0.42 -13.49 21.63
N LEU A 156 0.24 -13.27 20.49
CA LEU A 156 -0.38 -12.88 19.23
C LEU A 156 -1.42 -13.91 18.75
N ASP A 157 -1.15 -15.19 18.96
CA ASP A 157 -2.02 -16.33 18.64
C ASP A 157 -3.25 -16.45 19.55
N HIS A 158 -3.27 -15.71 20.67
CA HIS A 158 -4.41 -15.56 21.57
C HIS A 158 -5.02 -14.16 21.57
N PHE A 159 -4.57 -13.28 20.68
CA PHE A 159 -5.06 -11.90 20.57
C PHE A 159 -6.11 -11.78 19.47
N SER A 160 -7.28 -11.21 19.78
CA SER A 160 -8.28 -10.85 18.78
C SER A 160 -8.13 -9.40 18.38
N PHE A 161 -7.76 -9.16 17.12
CA PHE A 161 -7.57 -7.82 16.57
C PHE A 161 -8.91 -7.10 16.36
N PRO A 162 -9.08 -5.88 16.89
CA PRO A 162 -10.17 -4.99 16.51
C PRO A 162 -10.11 -4.67 15.01
N SER A 163 -11.28 -4.52 14.36
CA SER A 163 -11.33 -4.22 12.92
C SER A 163 -10.55 -2.94 12.58
N LYS A 164 -10.70 -1.86 13.37
CA LYS A 164 -9.86 -0.66 13.28
C LYS A 164 -8.64 -0.77 14.20
N THR A 165 -7.48 -1.11 13.65
CA THR A 165 -6.24 -1.28 14.41
C THR A 165 -5.15 -0.31 13.93
N VAL A 166 -4.47 0.33 14.88
CA VAL A 166 -3.15 0.94 14.66
C VAL A 166 -2.10 0.04 15.30
N LEU A 167 -1.24 -0.57 14.49
CA LEU A 167 -0.15 -1.43 14.93
C LEU A 167 1.15 -0.63 15.04
N VAL A 168 1.70 -0.49 16.24
CA VAL A 168 2.92 0.27 16.53
C VAL A 168 4.11 -0.68 16.61
N LEU A 169 5.15 -0.43 15.82
CA LEU A 169 6.39 -1.19 15.82
C LEU A 169 7.49 -0.42 16.56
N GLY A 170 8.31 -1.12 17.33
CA GLY A 170 9.44 -0.55 18.08
C GLY A 170 10.72 -0.36 17.26
N ARG A 171 11.71 0.28 17.89
CA ARG A 171 13.10 0.36 17.40
C ARG A 171 13.74 -1.03 17.36
N GLU A 172 14.67 -1.25 16.45
CA GLU A 172 15.35 -2.55 16.29
C GLU A 172 16.10 -3.03 17.54
N LYS A 173 16.55 -2.11 18.41
CA LYS A 173 17.29 -2.44 19.63
C LYS A 173 16.54 -2.06 20.90
N GLU A 174 15.97 -0.86 20.93
CA GLU A 174 15.35 -0.26 22.12
C GLU A 174 13.87 -0.60 22.26
N GLY A 175 13.24 -1.14 21.22
CA GLY A 175 11.80 -1.43 21.22
C GLY A 175 10.95 -0.16 21.19
N ILE A 176 9.72 -0.27 21.70
CA ILE A 176 8.81 0.87 21.84
C ILE A 176 9.19 1.68 23.10
N PRO A 177 9.46 3.00 22.98
CA PRO A 177 9.73 3.86 24.13
C PRO A 177 8.63 3.82 25.18
N VAL A 178 9.01 3.92 26.46
CA VAL A 178 8.11 3.81 27.61
C VAL A 178 6.96 4.83 27.54
N ASP A 179 7.21 6.06 27.10
CA ASP A 179 6.18 7.09 26.94
C ASP A 179 5.12 6.74 25.88
N ILE A 180 5.50 5.97 24.85
CA ILE A 180 4.57 5.43 23.86
C ILE A 180 3.83 4.20 24.40
N ILE A 181 4.51 3.30 25.13
CA ILE A 181 3.88 2.14 25.78
C ILE A 181 2.68 2.55 26.64
N HIS A 182 2.80 3.65 27.40
CA HIS A 182 1.76 4.16 28.28
C HIS A 182 0.49 4.67 27.57
N VAL A 183 0.52 4.91 26.26
CA VAL A 183 -0.66 5.34 25.49
C VAL A 183 -1.27 4.23 24.63
N LEU A 184 -0.69 3.02 24.63
CA LEU A 184 -1.24 1.87 23.92
C LEU A 184 -2.44 1.30 24.66
N ASP A 185 -3.43 0.81 23.91
CA ASP A 185 -4.58 0.10 24.48
C ASP A 185 -4.20 -1.35 24.86
N ALA A 186 -3.22 -1.94 24.16
CA ALA A 186 -2.60 -3.22 24.52
C ALA A 186 -1.21 -3.38 23.89
N CYS A 187 -0.41 -4.28 24.45
CA CYS A 187 0.77 -4.84 23.79
C CYS A 187 0.48 -6.29 23.37
N VAL A 188 0.96 -6.68 22.20
CA VAL A 188 0.95 -8.05 21.70
C VAL A 188 2.38 -8.49 21.43
N GLU A 189 2.66 -9.77 21.66
CA GLU A 189 3.97 -10.36 21.39
C GLU A 189 3.86 -11.64 20.57
N ILE A 190 4.87 -11.91 19.75
CA ILE A 190 4.98 -13.17 19.01
C ILE A 190 5.64 -14.19 19.95
N PRO A 191 4.99 -15.31 20.29
CA PRO A 191 5.62 -16.36 21.09
C PRO A 191 6.90 -16.87 20.43
N GLN A 192 7.98 -16.96 21.22
CA GLN A 192 9.28 -17.44 20.76
C GLN A 192 9.68 -18.71 21.50
N LEU A 193 10.18 -19.70 20.78
CA LEU A 193 10.58 -21.00 21.34
C LEU A 193 12.11 -21.22 21.31
N GLY A 194 12.86 -20.26 20.75
CA GLY A 194 14.31 -20.32 20.59
C GLY A 194 15.08 -19.52 21.65
N ILE A 195 16.39 -19.38 21.44
CA ILE A 195 17.31 -18.67 22.36
C ILE A 195 17.60 -17.22 21.94
N VAL A 196 17.33 -16.85 20.69
CA VAL A 196 17.55 -15.48 20.19
C VAL A 196 16.52 -14.58 20.83
N ARG A 197 16.94 -13.37 21.24
CA ARG A 197 16.12 -12.45 22.03
C ARG A 197 14.84 -12.02 21.30
N SER A 198 14.95 -11.71 20.01
CA SER A 198 13.84 -11.16 19.22
C SER A 198 13.98 -11.44 17.74
N LEU A 199 12.86 -11.34 17.03
CA LEU A 199 12.78 -11.35 15.57
C LEU A 199 13.20 -9.98 14.98
N ASN A 200 13.54 -9.98 13.69
CA ASN A 200 13.68 -8.74 12.93
C ASN A 200 12.34 -7.97 12.89
N VAL A 201 12.35 -6.64 13.07
CA VAL A 201 11.12 -5.82 13.18
C VAL A 201 10.20 -5.90 11.95
N HIS A 202 10.74 -5.99 10.73
CA HIS A 202 9.91 -6.20 9.54
C HIS A 202 9.26 -7.57 9.56
N VAL A 203 10.00 -8.62 9.94
CA VAL A 203 9.45 -9.97 10.08
C VAL A 203 8.35 -10.01 11.15
N SER A 204 8.58 -9.39 12.31
CA SER A 204 7.57 -9.27 13.36
C SER A 204 6.33 -8.55 12.85
N GLY A 205 6.50 -7.41 12.19
CA GLY A 205 5.41 -6.65 11.58
C GLY A 205 4.65 -7.49 10.55
N ALA A 206 5.33 -8.26 9.71
CA ALA A 206 4.70 -9.13 8.72
C ALA A 206 3.86 -10.25 9.34
N ILE A 207 4.33 -10.87 10.43
CA ILE A 207 3.58 -11.89 11.16
C ILE A 207 2.31 -11.29 11.78
N ALA A 208 2.42 -10.11 12.43
CA ALA A 208 1.27 -9.43 13.03
C ALA A 208 0.26 -8.94 11.99
N VAL A 209 0.72 -8.37 10.87
CA VAL A 209 -0.13 -7.93 9.75
C VAL A 209 -0.86 -9.13 9.12
N TRP A 210 -0.17 -10.26 8.95
CA TRP A 210 -0.79 -11.49 8.47
C TRP A 210 -1.85 -12.00 9.44
N GLU A 211 -1.58 -12.04 10.75
CA GLU A 211 -2.54 -12.53 11.73
C GLU A 211 -3.79 -11.64 11.79
N TYR A 212 -3.61 -10.32 11.80
CA TYR A 212 -4.73 -9.38 11.63
C TYR A 212 -5.53 -9.71 10.37
N THR A 213 -4.85 -9.87 9.22
CA THR A 213 -5.49 -10.16 7.93
C THR A 213 -6.25 -11.47 7.94
N ARG A 214 -5.68 -12.51 8.56
CA ARG A 214 -6.32 -13.83 8.72
C ARG A 214 -7.62 -13.70 9.49
N GLN A 215 -7.64 -12.93 10.58
CA GLN A 215 -8.83 -12.72 11.39
C GLN A 215 -9.90 -11.91 10.64
N GLN A 216 -9.54 -10.81 9.97
CA GLN A 216 -10.51 -9.97 9.25
C GLN A 216 -11.13 -10.69 8.03
N ARG A 217 -10.35 -11.55 7.35
CA ARG A 217 -10.85 -12.38 6.24
C ARG A 217 -11.86 -13.44 6.66
N ILE A 218 -11.85 -13.86 7.93
CA ILE A 218 -12.81 -14.82 8.48
C ILE A 218 -14.07 -14.09 8.98
N ALA A 219 -13.94 -12.83 9.40
CA ALA A 219 -15.05 -12.02 9.88
C ALA A 219 -15.93 -11.42 8.77
N THR A 220 -15.50 -11.48 7.50
CA THR A 220 -16.22 -11.01 6.31
C THR A 220 -16.77 -12.20 5.53
#